data_AF-A0A556MPP1-F1
#
_entry.id   AF-A0A556MPP1-F1
#
_cell.length_a   1.000
_cell.length_b   1.000
_cell.length_c   1.000
_cell.angle_alpha   90.00
_cell.angle_beta   90.00
_cell.angle_gamma   90.00
#
_symmetry.space_group_name_H-M   'P 1'
#
loop_
_entity.id
_entity.type
_entity.pdbx_description
1 polymer ?
#
loop_
_entity_poly.entity_id
_entity_poly.type
_entity_poly.pdbx_seq_one_letter_code
_entity_poly.pdbx_strand_id
1 'polypeptide(L)'
;MKKLITSFIWISLFFSIKAQQTGIYMEEFTISDQVLHGQIDDKYSITAYLKFEEYSPENWLSFSVSGWYYYDHVQKKIPLVGIYYGDGITLYSFADPLRIDSIKHMTSTAANPWETTDELINRSGYTEKFELAYSEYSYSGTWKNDKKTLGVRLNTSNIDLDKREEFLVLPLPKNEKKHIALSQFGPYAYGYSIFASRTDAVGSKVLLKYEMNSTANPNGMCGAGMEIGYLLLNFDPKGNLLDYHMEDVESCLSNFWSEMKEVPNTGGKKVSYTITDSEEKVHTVIVDGVNFSLVSK
;
A
#
# COMPACT_ATOMS: atom_id res chain seq x y z
N MET A 1 45.63 22.15 -33.59
CA MET A 1 44.37 22.85 -33.28
C MET A 1 43.12 21.95 -33.35
N LYS A 2 43.00 20.99 -34.30
CA LYS A 2 41.82 20.09 -34.37
C LYS A 2 41.64 19.09 -33.21
N LYS A 3 42.70 18.74 -32.46
CA LYS A 3 42.63 17.79 -31.32
C LYS A 3 42.25 18.42 -29.96
N LEU A 4 42.31 19.75 -29.84
CA LEU A 4 41.94 20.46 -28.60
C LEU A 4 40.44 20.75 -28.53
N ILE A 5 39.77 20.90 -29.69
CA ILE A 5 38.33 21.16 -29.77
C ILE A 5 37.51 19.90 -29.46
N THR A 6 38.01 18.71 -29.81
CA THR A 6 37.34 17.44 -29.49
C THR A 6 37.40 17.09 -28.00
N SER A 7 38.40 17.57 -27.25
CA SER A 7 38.53 17.28 -25.82
C SER A 7 37.63 18.15 -24.94
N PHE A 8 37.27 19.35 -25.42
CA PHE A 8 36.39 20.25 -24.67
C PHE A 8 34.91 19.82 -24.78
N ILE A 9 34.52 19.26 -25.93
CA ILE A 9 33.15 18.78 -26.17
C ILE A 9 32.84 17.53 -25.33
N TRP A 10 33.83 16.67 -25.06
CA TRP A 10 33.64 15.50 -24.20
C TRP A 10 33.47 15.87 -22.71
N ILE A 11 34.14 16.92 -22.22
CA ILE A 11 34.00 17.35 -20.81
C ILE A 11 32.65 18.02 -20.56
N SER A 12 32.09 18.75 -21.52
CA SER A 12 30.73 19.31 -21.41
C SER A 12 29.61 18.27 -21.47
N LEU A 13 29.88 17.07 -22.00
CA LEU A 13 28.92 15.96 -22.05
C LEU A 13 28.84 15.15 -20.74
N PHE A 14 29.81 15.27 -19.83
CA PHE A 14 29.75 14.64 -18.50
C PHE A 14 29.14 15.54 -17.40
N PHE A 15 28.90 16.83 -17.68
CA PHE A 15 28.31 17.77 -16.70
C PHE A 15 26.79 17.97 -16.82
N SER A 16 26.16 17.32 -17.79
CA SER A 16 24.71 17.16 -17.87
C SER A 16 24.46 15.68 -17.57
N ILE A 17 23.97 15.24 -16.41
CA ILE A 17 22.62 15.43 -15.88
C ILE A 17 22.71 15.00 -14.40
N LYS A 18 22.89 15.94 -13.47
CA LYS A 18 22.21 15.80 -12.17
C LYS A 18 20.97 16.65 -12.28
N ALA A 19 19.91 16.08 -12.88
CA ALA A 19 18.58 16.61 -12.66
C ALA A 19 18.33 16.48 -11.15
N GLN A 20 18.70 17.50 -10.38
CA GLN A 20 18.26 17.60 -9.01
C GLN A 20 16.73 17.66 -9.08
N GLN A 21 16.05 16.72 -8.43
CA GLN A 21 14.61 16.82 -8.21
C GLN A 21 14.38 18.06 -7.35
N THR A 22 14.14 19.19 -8.01
CA THR A 22 13.97 20.51 -7.39
C THR A 22 12.51 20.81 -7.05
N GLY A 23 11.58 19.96 -7.48
CA GLY A 23 10.14 20.09 -7.21
C GLY A 23 9.71 19.26 -6.01
N ILE A 24 8.53 19.57 -5.49
CA ILE A 24 7.81 18.73 -4.54
C ILE A 24 7.31 17.49 -5.28
N TYR A 25 7.48 16.30 -4.70
CA TYR A 25 7.08 15.04 -5.31
C TYR A 25 6.64 14.03 -4.25
N MET A 26 6.05 12.93 -4.73
CA MET A 26 5.59 11.83 -3.89
C MET A 26 6.61 10.70 -3.93
N GLU A 27 6.89 10.10 -2.78
CA GLU A 27 7.57 8.81 -2.67
C GLU A 27 6.62 7.80 -2.04
N GLU A 28 6.73 6.56 -2.49
CA GLU A 28 5.96 5.45 -1.96
C GLU A 28 6.93 4.38 -1.47
N PHE A 29 6.62 3.83 -0.31
CA PHE A 29 7.31 2.68 0.25
C PHE A 29 6.32 1.55 0.47
N THR A 30 6.65 0.37 -0.03
CA THR A 30 5.80 -0.81 0.08
C THR A 30 6.56 -1.93 0.77
N ILE A 31 5.99 -2.45 1.85
CA ILE A 31 6.42 -3.69 2.48
C ILE A 31 5.60 -4.80 1.85
N SER A 32 6.28 -5.61 1.02
CA SER A 32 5.70 -6.78 0.35
C SER A 32 6.37 -8.08 0.74
N ASP A 33 7.33 -8.04 1.66
CA ASP A 33 8.00 -9.21 2.21
C ASP A 33 8.40 -9.00 3.68
N GLN A 34 8.61 -10.12 4.36
CA GLN A 34 8.98 -10.13 5.77
C GLN A 34 9.76 -11.39 6.11
N VAL A 35 10.79 -11.23 6.96
CA VAL A 35 11.45 -12.34 7.65
C VAL A 35 10.84 -12.52 9.02
N LEU A 36 10.46 -13.75 9.33
CA LEU A 36 9.78 -14.17 10.55
C LEU A 36 10.64 -15.20 11.27
N HIS A 37 10.73 -15.09 12.59
CA HIS A 37 11.40 -16.08 13.43
C HIS A 37 10.37 -16.78 14.30
N GLY A 38 10.62 -18.04 14.65
CA GLY A 38 9.69 -18.80 15.46
C GLY A 38 10.27 -20.12 15.95
N GLN A 39 9.40 -20.95 16.51
CA GLN A 39 9.75 -22.26 17.04
C GLN A 39 8.64 -23.28 16.75
N ILE A 40 9.04 -24.51 16.44
CA ILE A 40 8.16 -25.69 16.41
C ILE A 40 8.44 -26.53 17.65
N ASP A 41 7.40 -26.94 18.37
CA ASP A 41 7.44 -27.81 19.56
C ASP A 41 8.32 -27.24 20.69
N ASP A 42 8.39 -25.91 20.80
CA ASP A 42 9.26 -25.15 21.72
C ASP A 42 10.75 -25.56 21.69
N LYS A 43 11.16 -26.26 20.63
CA LYS A 43 12.47 -26.93 20.53
C LYS A 43 13.20 -26.58 19.25
N TYR A 44 12.51 -26.57 18.13
CA TYR A 44 13.13 -26.38 16.82
C TYR A 44 12.96 -24.94 16.40
N SER A 45 14.02 -24.12 16.54
CA SER A 45 14.01 -22.76 16.03
C SER A 45 13.94 -22.75 14.50
N ILE A 46 13.07 -21.90 13.98
CA ILE A 46 12.81 -21.74 12.55
C ILE A 46 12.91 -20.28 12.14
N THR A 47 13.32 -20.07 10.90
CA THR A 47 13.24 -18.79 10.21
C THR A 47 12.43 -18.97 8.94
N ALA A 48 11.45 -18.11 8.71
CA ALA A 48 10.65 -18.06 7.51
C ALA A 48 10.83 -16.71 6.80
N TYR A 49 10.78 -16.73 5.48
CA TYR A 49 10.63 -15.54 4.65
C TYR A 49 9.32 -15.70 3.90
N LEU A 50 8.46 -14.68 4.00
CA LEU A 50 7.20 -14.61 3.28
C LEU A 50 7.20 -13.36 2.41
N LYS A 51 6.54 -13.45 1.26
CA LYS A 51 6.35 -12.38 0.29
C LYS A 51 4.91 -12.43 -0.18
N PHE A 52 4.26 -11.27 -0.27
CA PHE A 52 2.98 -11.10 -0.93
C PHE A 52 3.05 -11.49 -2.41
N GLU A 53 2.00 -12.12 -2.92
CA GLU A 53 1.86 -12.44 -4.34
C GLU A 53 0.59 -11.82 -4.93
N GLU A 54 -0.60 -12.18 -4.44
CA GLU A 54 -1.87 -11.78 -5.08
C GLU A 54 -3.02 -11.66 -4.07
N TYR A 55 -3.89 -10.66 -4.23
CA TYR A 55 -5.10 -10.57 -3.41
C TYR A 55 -6.12 -11.66 -3.78
N SER A 56 -6.94 -12.05 -2.81
CA SER A 56 -8.12 -12.87 -3.09
C SER A 56 -9.09 -12.11 -4.00
N PRO A 57 -9.69 -12.78 -5.00
CA PRO A 57 -10.75 -12.18 -5.81
C PRO A 57 -12.01 -11.86 -4.99
N GLU A 58 -12.16 -12.46 -3.80
CA GLU A 58 -13.31 -12.24 -2.92
C GLU A 58 -13.25 -10.91 -2.18
N ASN A 59 -12.08 -10.62 -1.60
CA ASN A 59 -11.83 -9.48 -0.73
C ASN A 59 -10.32 -9.20 -0.63
N TRP A 60 -9.94 -7.93 -0.44
CA TRP A 60 -8.54 -7.52 -0.36
C TRP A 60 -7.93 -7.66 1.04
N LEU A 61 -8.66 -8.23 2.01
CA LEU A 61 -8.12 -8.57 3.34
C LEU A 61 -7.47 -9.96 3.35
N SER A 62 -7.76 -10.78 2.34
CA SER A 62 -7.13 -12.07 2.10
C SER A 62 -6.18 -11.97 0.92
N PHE A 63 -4.99 -12.56 1.04
CA PHE A 63 -3.99 -12.58 -0.03
C PHE A 63 -3.09 -13.80 0.07
N SER A 64 -2.50 -14.16 -1.06
CA SER A 64 -1.60 -15.28 -1.19
C SER A 64 -0.18 -14.83 -0.88
N VAL A 65 0.59 -15.73 -0.30
CA VAL A 65 1.99 -15.50 0.02
C VAL A 65 2.84 -16.63 -0.55
N SER A 66 4.10 -16.33 -0.80
CA SER A 66 5.11 -17.34 -1.07
C SER A 66 6.42 -17.06 -0.35
N GLY A 67 7.27 -18.07 -0.30
CA GLY A 67 8.62 -17.91 0.22
C GLY A 67 9.22 -19.24 0.64
N TRP A 68 9.82 -19.26 1.82
CA TRP A 68 10.48 -20.45 2.35
C TRP A 68 10.57 -20.39 3.87
N TYR A 69 10.76 -21.54 4.49
CA TYR A 69 11.27 -21.60 5.86
C TYR A 69 12.44 -22.57 5.97
N TYR A 70 13.22 -22.48 7.05
CA TYR A 70 14.18 -23.50 7.41
C TYR A 70 14.24 -23.67 8.92
N TYR A 71 14.76 -24.82 9.35
CA TYR A 71 15.25 -25.02 10.71
C TYR A 71 16.62 -24.36 10.86
N ASP A 72 16.81 -23.53 11.88
CA ASP A 72 17.99 -22.66 11.99
C ASP A 72 19.32 -23.44 12.06
N HIS A 73 19.29 -24.66 12.60
CA HIS A 73 20.45 -25.54 12.70
C HIS A 73 20.76 -26.29 11.40
N VAL A 74 19.82 -26.37 10.45
CA VAL A 74 19.99 -27.06 9.15
C VAL A 74 20.17 -26.06 8.01
N GLN A 75 19.46 -24.93 8.07
CA GLN A 75 19.45 -23.86 7.05
C GLN A 75 19.09 -24.32 5.63
N LYS A 76 18.48 -25.49 5.49
CA LYS A 76 17.93 -25.97 4.22
C LYS A 76 16.55 -25.35 4.02
N LYS A 77 16.43 -24.48 3.02
CA LYS A 77 15.17 -23.83 2.63
C LYS A 77 14.15 -24.86 2.14
N ILE A 78 12.96 -24.81 2.72
CA ILE A 78 11.78 -25.57 2.35
C ILE A 78 10.79 -24.55 1.77
N PRO A 79 10.37 -24.68 0.49
CA PRO A 79 9.45 -23.75 -0.14
C PRO A 79 8.11 -23.70 0.59
N LEU A 80 7.57 -22.48 0.69
CA LEU A 80 6.26 -22.20 1.24
C LEU A 80 5.38 -21.44 0.25
N VAL A 81 4.11 -21.76 0.25
CA VAL A 81 3.01 -20.95 -0.28
C VAL A 81 1.88 -20.92 0.74
N GLY A 82 1.04 -19.91 0.74
CA GLY A 82 -0.06 -19.89 1.68
C GLY A 82 -1.04 -18.77 1.43
N ILE A 83 -2.03 -18.71 2.31
CA ILE A 83 -3.10 -17.72 2.30
C ILE A 83 -3.12 -17.05 3.66
N TYR A 84 -3.01 -15.72 3.66
CA TYR A 84 -3.37 -14.86 4.77
C TYR A 84 -4.84 -14.48 4.64
N TYR A 85 -5.59 -14.49 5.75
CA TYR A 85 -7.04 -14.24 5.75
C TYR A 85 -7.49 -13.41 6.97
N GLY A 86 -6.65 -12.47 7.40
CA GLY A 86 -6.95 -11.48 8.43
C GLY A 86 -6.73 -11.96 9.87
N ASP A 87 -7.40 -13.03 10.28
CA ASP A 87 -7.28 -13.60 11.63
C ASP A 87 -6.22 -14.72 11.75
N GLY A 88 -5.71 -15.17 10.60
CA GLY A 88 -4.73 -16.23 10.52
C GLY A 88 -4.00 -16.30 9.19
N ILE A 89 -3.08 -17.25 9.15
CA ILE A 89 -2.32 -17.60 7.95
C ILE A 89 -2.15 -19.11 7.90
N THR A 90 -2.45 -19.68 6.73
CA THR A 90 -2.21 -21.09 6.45
C THR A 90 -1.10 -21.18 5.42
N LEU A 91 0.00 -21.85 5.78
CA LEU A 91 1.16 -22.06 4.90
C LEU A 91 1.30 -23.55 4.57
N TYR A 92 1.78 -23.83 3.38
CA TYR A 92 1.96 -25.16 2.84
C TYR A 92 3.34 -25.30 2.21
N SER A 93 3.90 -26.49 2.36
CA SER A 93 4.91 -27.00 1.45
C SER A 93 4.28 -28.11 0.61
N PHE A 94 4.50 -28.05 -0.71
CA PHE A 94 4.02 -29.05 -1.67
C PHE A 94 5.19 -29.61 -2.45
N ALA A 95 5.10 -30.89 -2.81
CA ALA A 95 6.00 -31.50 -3.80
C ALA A 95 5.58 -31.18 -5.25
N ASP A 96 4.27 -30.93 -5.46
CA ASP A 96 3.67 -30.65 -6.77
C ASP A 96 3.73 -29.14 -7.10
N PRO A 97 4.50 -28.73 -8.13
CA PRO A 97 4.61 -27.33 -8.52
C PRO A 97 3.29 -26.69 -8.96
N LEU A 98 2.33 -27.47 -9.50
CA LEU A 98 1.04 -26.93 -9.93
C LEU A 98 0.18 -26.49 -8.74
N ARG A 99 0.31 -27.16 -7.59
CA ARG A 99 -0.35 -26.75 -6.34
C ARG A 99 0.27 -25.50 -5.74
N ILE A 100 1.59 -25.38 -5.86
CA ILE A 100 2.31 -24.16 -5.47
C ILE A 100 1.76 -22.98 -6.28
N ASP A 101 1.73 -23.13 -7.59
CA ASP A 101 1.27 -22.09 -8.52
C ASP A 101 -0.20 -21.71 -8.28
N SER A 102 -1.08 -22.69 -8.05
CA SER A 102 -2.49 -22.42 -7.80
C SER A 102 -2.74 -21.60 -6.53
N ILE A 103 -1.96 -21.83 -5.46
CA ILE A 103 -2.08 -21.03 -4.23
C ILE A 103 -1.55 -19.62 -4.46
N LYS A 104 -0.40 -19.48 -5.15
CA LYS A 104 0.18 -18.16 -5.45
C LYS A 104 -0.78 -17.28 -6.24
N HIS A 105 -1.47 -17.87 -7.22
CA HIS A 105 -2.35 -17.16 -8.14
C HIS A 105 -3.83 -17.23 -7.75
N MET A 106 -4.14 -17.52 -6.48
CA MET A 106 -5.52 -17.60 -5.98
C MET A 106 -6.47 -18.45 -6.86
N THR A 107 -5.93 -19.49 -7.50
CA THR A 107 -6.65 -20.31 -8.47
C THR A 107 -7.36 -21.44 -7.76
N SER A 108 -8.65 -21.24 -7.49
CA SER A 108 -9.52 -22.25 -6.87
C SER A 108 -10.25 -23.12 -7.89
N THR A 109 -10.57 -24.34 -7.46
CA THR A 109 -11.51 -25.23 -8.17
C THR A 109 -12.95 -25.10 -7.67
N ALA A 110 -13.20 -24.23 -6.69
CA ALA A 110 -14.54 -23.97 -6.18
C ALA A 110 -15.43 -23.44 -7.31
N ALA A 111 -16.67 -23.94 -7.37
CA ALA A 111 -17.65 -23.45 -8.34
C ALA A 111 -18.10 -22.03 -8.02
N ASN A 112 -18.05 -21.68 -6.74
CA ASN A 112 -18.44 -20.39 -6.21
C ASN A 112 -17.17 -19.58 -5.88
N PRO A 113 -16.95 -18.41 -6.50
CA PRO A 113 -15.80 -17.57 -6.20
C PRO A 113 -15.70 -17.16 -4.74
N TRP A 114 -16.80 -17.16 -3.97
CA TRP A 114 -16.86 -16.87 -2.53
C TRP A 114 -16.28 -17.97 -1.62
N GLU A 115 -15.92 -19.11 -2.20
CA GLU A 115 -15.35 -20.26 -1.48
C GLU A 115 -13.87 -20.46 -1.86
N THR A 116 -13.29 -19.55 -2.64
CA THR A 116 -11.88 -19.56 -3.06
C THR A 116 -10.97 -19.57 -1.85
N THR A 117 -11.12 -18.62 -0.92
CA THR A 117 -10.24 -18.53 0.27
C THR A 117 -10.37 -19.80 1.12
N ASP A 118 -11.62 -20.23 1.39
CA ASP A 118 -11.93 -21.41 2.20
C ASP A 118 -11.41 -22.73 1.59
N GLU A 119 -11.49 -22.89 0.27
CA GLU A 119 -10.94 -24.06 -0.42
C GLU A 119 -9.41 -24.07 -0.33
N LEU A 120 -8.77 -22.93 -0.59
CA LEU A 120 -7.32 -22.82 -0.61
C LEU A 120 -6.69 -23.04 0.77
N ILE A 121 -7.31 -22.58 1.87
CA ILE A 121 -6.83 -22.82 3.26
C ILE A 121 -7.09 -24.25 3.77
N ASN A 122 -7.94 -25.03 3.07
CA ASN A 122 -8.25 -26.42 3.39
C ASN A 122 -7.63 -27.43 2.41
N ARG A 123 -6.72 -26.98 1.55
CA ARG A 123 -6.12 -27.81 0.51
C ARG A 123 -5.32 -28.99 1.07
N SER A 124 -5.51 -30.15 0.46
CA SER A 124 -4.85 -31.42 0.81
C SER A 124 -3.57 -31.64 -0.02
N GLY A 125 -2.86 -32.75 0.21
CA GLY A 125 -1.70 -33.16 -0.60
C GLY A 125 -0.39 -32.39 -0.30
N TYR A 126 -0.35 -31.67 0.81
CA TYR A 126 0.85 -31.00 1.30
C TYR A 126 1.85 -32.00 1.88
N THR A 127 3.14 -31.69 1.78
CA THR A 127 4.18 -32.38 2.57
C THR A 127 4.24 -31.82 3.98
N GLU A 128 3.99 -30.52 4.13
CA GLU A 128 3.93 -29.84 5.42
C GLU A 128 2.88 -28.72 5.39
N LYS A 129 2.22 -28.49 6.52
CA LYS A 129 1.21 -27.43 6.71
C LYS A 129 1.46 -26.68 8.01
N PHE A 130 1.37 -25.36 7.98
CA PHE A 130 1.26 -24.50 9.14
C PHE A 130 -0.16 -23.93 9.16
N GLU A 131 -0.84 -24.03 10.29
CA GLU A 131 -2.11 -23.35 10.57
C GLU A 131 -1.86 -22.44 11.76
N LEU A 132 -1.79 -21.14 11.50
CA LEU A 132 -1.44 -20.12 12.49
C LEU A 132 -2.61 -19.15 12.62
N ALA A 133 -3.00 -18.85 13.85
CA ALA A 133 -3.96 -17.80 14.18
C ALA A 133 -3.27 -16.73 15.02
N TYR A 134 -3.73 -15.49 14.91
CA TYR A 134 -3.27 -14.42 15.79
C TYR A 134 -4.01 -14.50 17.13
N SER A 135 -3.27 -14.75 18.21
CA SER A 135 -3.79 -14.76 19.57
C SER A 135 -2.72 -14.32 20.57
N GLU A 136 -3.13 -13.63 21.65
CA GLU A 136 -2.21 -13.19 22.72
C GLU A 136 -0.97 -12.43 22.19
N TYR A 137 -1.17 -11.54 21.20
CA TYR A 137 -0.11 -10.74 20.58
C TYR A 137 0.98 -11.53 19.85
N SER A 138 0.69 -12.76 19.44
CA SER A 138 1.59 -13.54 18.58
C SER A 138 0.84 -14.48 17.63
N TYR A 139 1.49 -14.89 16.54
CA TYR A 139 0.95 -15.94 15.68
C TYR A 139 1.34 -17.31 16.24
N SER A 140 0.35 -18.14 16.54
CA SER A 140 0.56 -19.49 17.07
C SER A 140 -0.45 -20.49 16.51
N GLY A 141 -0.11 -21.77 16.57
CA GLY A 141 -1.00 -22.83 16.08
C GLY A 141 -0.27 -24.15 15.89
N THR A 142 -0.50 -24.79 14.74
CA THR A 142 0.03 -26.13 14.48
C THR A 142 0.86 -26.22 13.23
N TRP A 143 1.94 -27.01 13.31
CA TRP A 143 2.67 -27.54 12.17
C TRP A 143 2.33 -29.02 12.02
N LYS A 144 2.07 -29.46 10.79
CA LYS A 144 1.63 -30.81 10.46
C LYS A 144 2.45 -31.36 9.29
N ASN A 145 2.82 -32.63 9.40
CA ASN A 145 3.29 -33.43 8.27
C ASN A 145 2.59 -34.80 8.27
N ASP A 146 3.07 -35.71 7.41
CA ASP A 146 2.57 -37.09 7.31
C ASP A 146 2.68 -37.92 8.60
N LYS A 147 3.52 -37.52 9.56
CA LYS A 147 3.87 -38.31 10.74
C LYS A 147 3.33 -37.76 12.04
N LYS A 148 3.24 -36.43 12.18
CA LYS A 148 2.91 -35.79 13.46
C LYS A 148 2.35 -34.39 13.28
N THR A 149 1.67 -33.95 14.32
CA THR A 149 1.23 -32.57 14.54
C THR A 149 2.00 -32.02 15.74
N LEU A 150 2.58 -30.83 15.61
CA LEU A 150 3.34 -30.15 16.65
C LEU A 150 2.85 -28.71 16.81
N GLY A 151 3.03 -28.14 17.99
CA GLY A 151 2.79 -26.71 18.21
C GLY A 151 3.79 -25.86 17.44
N VAL A 152 3.38 -24.68 16.99
CA VAL A 152 4.27 -23.68 16.38
C VAL A 152 3.91 -22.29 16.88
N ARG A 153 4.93 -21.45 17.07
CA ARG A 153 4.78 -20.05 17.42
C ARG A 153 5.75 -19.20 16.61
N LEU A 154 5.28 -18.08 16.10
CA LEU A 154 6.11 -17.04 15.50
C LEU A 154 6.32 -15.93 16.51
N ASN A 155 7.55 -15.44 16.58
CA ASN A 155 8.00 -14.32 17.41
C ASN A 155 7.70 -12.99 16.72
N THR A 156 6.47 -12.83 16.23
CA THR A 156 5.98 -11.58 15.66
C THR A 156 4.57 -11.30 16.17
N SER A 157 4.28 -10.02 16.40
CA SER A 157 2.93 -9.54 16.68
C SER A 157 2.18 -9.15 15.42
N ASN A 158 2.84 -9.10 14.25
CA ASN A 158 2.19 -8.74 12.99
C ASN A 158 2.86 -9.41 11.78
N ILE A 159 2.05 -9.72 10.78
CA ILE A 159 2.51 -10.14 9.44
C ILE A 159 2.17 -9.02 8.47
N ASP A 160 3.14 -8.14 8.25
CA ASP A 160 3.00 -6.95 7.40
C ASP A 160 3.54 -7.26 6.01
N LEU A 161 2.70 -7.81 5.15
CA LEU A 161 3.08 -8.19 3.78
C LEU A 161 2.39 -7.34 2.70
N ASP A 162 1.55 -6.40 3.10
CA ASP A 162 0.83 -5.52 2.20
C ASP A 162 0.66 -4.13 2.84
N LYS A 163 1.79 -3.53 3.21
CA LYS A 163 1.79 -2.19 3.78
C LYS A 163 2.32 -1.19 2.76
N ARG A 164 1.49 -0.24 2.38
CA ARG A 164 1.86 0.92 1.57
C ARG A 164 1.98 2.15 2.46
N GLU A 165 3.04 2.92 2.30
CA GLU A 165 3.25 4.20 2.98
C GLU A 165 3.59 5.26 1.94
N GLU A 166 2.86 6.36 1.97
CA GLU A 166 3.05 7.48 1.04
C GLU A 166 3.70 8.65 1.77
N PHE A 167 4.74 9.22 1.16
CA PHE A 167 5.47 10.37 1.66
C PHE A 167 5.37 11.53 0.69
N LEU A 168 5.04 12.71 1.21
CA LEU A 168 5.28 13.95 0.51
C LEU A 168 6.71 14.40 0.76
N VAL A 169 7.48 14.60 -0.31
CA VAL A 169 8.88 15.02 -0.22
C VAL A 169 9.01 16.50 -0.57
N LEU A 170 9.41 17.28 0.43
CA LEU A 170 9.66 18.71 0.29
C LEU A 170 11.15 18.97 0.06
N PRO A 171 11.54 19.62 -1.05
CA PRO A 171 12.90 20.11 -1.23
C PRO A 171 13.11 21.34 -0.33
N LEU A 172 14.21 21.34 0.41
CA LEU A 172 14.63 22.42 1.30
C LEU A 172 15.93 23.08 0.79
N PRO A 173 16.30 24.28 1.29
CA PRO A 173 17.57 24.90 0.97
C PRO A 173 18.76 23.97 1.23
N LYS A 174 19.86 24.16 0.49
CA LYS A 174 21.09 23.34 0.58
C LYS A 174 20.91 21.86 0.18
N ASN A 175 19.90 21.56 -0.63
CA ASN A 175 19.58 20.19 -1.10
C ASN A 175 19.16 19.24 0.02
N GLU A 176 18.69 19.77 1.14
CA GLU A 176 18.02 18.97 2.16
C GLU A 176 16.63 18.56 1.66
N LYS A 177 16.12 17.45 2.18
CA LYS A 177 14.76 16.96 1.89
C LYS A 177 14.05 16.66 3.19
N LYS A 178 12.76 16.95 3.25
CA LYS A 178 11.91 16.53 4.35
C LYS A 178 10.83 15.61 3.83
N HIS A 179 10.72 14.43 4.44
CA HIS A 179 9.70 13.44 4.15
C HIS A 179 8.57 13.64 5.16
N ILE A 180 7.36 13.81 4.67
CA ILE A 180 6.16 13.96 5.47
C ILE A 180 5.31 12.71 5.22
N ALA A 181 5.22 11.83 6.22
CA ALA A 181 4.37 10.65 6.15
C ALA A 181 2.91 11.10 6.03
N LEU A 182 2.19 10.62 5.00
CA LEU A 182 0.82 11.05 4.75
C LEU A 182 -0.22 10.24 5.53
N SER A 183 0.18 9.10 6.10
CA SER A 183 -0.62 8.31 7.05
C SER A 183 -1.06 9.09 8.30
N GLN A 184 -0.45 10.25 8.58
CA GLN A 184 -0.89 11.11 9.68
C GLN A 184 -2.18 11.90 9.36
N PHE A 185 -2.56 12.02 8.09
CA PHE A 185 -3.74 12.78 7.65
C PHE A 185 -4.92 11.89 7.28
N GLY A 186 -4.66 10.64 6.90
CA GLY A 186 -5.68 9.67 6.53
C GLY A 186 -5.13 8.25 6.45
N PRO A 187 -5.96 7.26 6.10
CA PRO A 187 -5.56 5.89 5.81
C PRO A 187 -4.31 5.75 4.92
N TYR A 188 -3.53 4.70 5.17
CA TYR A 188 -2.29 4.37 4.48
C TYR A 188 -2.41 4.17 2.96
N ALA A 189 -3.62 3.92 2.45
CA ALA A 189 -3.89 3.59 1.05
C ALA A 189 -4.72 4.66 0.31
N TYR A 190 -4.64 5.92 0.75
CA TYR A 190 -5.38 7.04 0.13
C TYR A 190 -4.97 7.33 -1.32
N GLY A 191 -3.82 6.84 -1.81
CA GLY A 191 -3.45 7.00 -3.21
C GLY A 191 -3.21 8.47 -3.55
N TYR A 192 -2.46 9.17 -2.69
CA TYR A 192 -2.26 10.61 -2.83
C TYR A 192 -1.55 10.99 -4.13
N SER A 193 -2.04 12.04 -4.78
CA SER A 193 -1.42 12.66 -5.95
C SER A 193 -1.33 14.18 -5.77
N ILE A 194 -0.30 14.80 -6.35
CA ILE A 194 -0.14 16.26 -6.29
C ILE A 194 -1.07 16.90 -7.32
N PHE A 195 -2.13 17.55 -6.85
CA PHE A 195 -3.02 18.34 -7.69
C PHE A 195 -2.39 19.70 -8.04
N ALA A 196 -1.78 20.36 -7.05
CA ALA A 196 -0.98 21.55 -7.25
C ALA A 196 0.09 21.70 -6.16
N SER A 197 1.21 22.33 -6.49
CA SER A 197 2.25 22.67 -5.52
C SER A 197 2.93 23.99 -5.87
N ARG A 198 3.33 24.74 -4.85
CA ARG A 198 4.10 25.98 -4.98
C ARG A 198 5.09 26.08 -3.83
N THR A 199 6.31 26.49 -4.14
CA THR A 199 7.31 26.86 -3.15
C THR A 199 7.78 28.28 -3.44
N ASP A 200 7.79 29.12 -2.42
CA ASP A 200 8.26 30.50 -2.48
C ASP A 200 9.05 30.84 -1.20
N ALA A 201 9.43 32.11 -1.03
CA ALA A 201 10.24 32.55 0.11
C ALA A 201 9.51 32.43 1.47
N VAL A 202 8.16 32.34 1.46
CA VAL A 202 7.33 32.23 2.66
C VAL A 202 7.10 30.77 3.04
N GLY A 203 7.34 29.83 2.11
CA GLY A 203 7.32 28.40 2.37
C GLY A 203 6.73 27.61 1.20
N SER A 204 6.14 26.46 1.51
CA SER A 204 5.53 25.58 0.51
C SER A 204 4.04 25.42 0.76
N LYS A 205 3.26 25.43 -0.32
CA LYS A 205 1.86 25.03 -0.33
C LYS A 205 1.69 23.83 -1.24
N VAL A 206 0.99 22.81 -0.74
CA VAL A 206 0.74 21.58 -1.49
C VAL A 206 -0.72 21.23 -1.37
N LEU A 207 -1.38 21.10 -2.51
CA LEU A 207 -2.74 20.62 -2.62
C LEU A 207 -2.69 19.21 -3.20
N LEU A 208 -3.01 18.24 -2.37
CA LEU A 208 -3.07 16.82 -2.74
C LEU A 208 -4.52 16.45 -3.06
N LYS A 209 -4.70 15.53 -4.01
CA LYS A 209 -5.93 14.75 -4.20
C LYS A 209 -5.68 13.36 -3.64
N TYR A 210 -6.61 12.80 -2.90
CA TYR A 210 -6.64 11.36 -2.59
C TYR A 210 -7.83 10.70 -3.27
N GLU A 211 -7.66 9.42 -3.54
CA GLU A 211 -8.64 8.55 -4.16
C GLU A 211 -8.38 7.11 -3.72
N MET A 212 -9.35 6.51 -3.04
CA MET A 212 -9.29 5.10 -2.65
C MET A 212 -10.64 4.43 -2.82
N ASN A 213 -10.64 3.11 -2.89
CA ASN A 213 -11.86 2.33 -2.83
C ASN A 213 -12.49 2.44 -1.42
N SER A 214 -13.81 2.56 -1.35
CA SER A 214 -14.56 2.70 -0.09
C SER A 214 -14.47 1.50 0.85
N THR A 215 -14.17 0.32 0.33
CA THR A 215 -14.10 -0.91 1.13
C THR A 215 -13.13 -1.90 0.52
N ALA A 216 -12.54 -2.74 1.37
CA ALA A 216 -11.72 -3.87 0.96
C ALA A 216 -12.55 -5.04 0.38
N ASN A 217 -13.89 -5.01 0.55
CA ASN A 217 -14.79 -5.99 -0.03
C ASN A 217 -15.45 -5.41 -1.30
N PRO A 218 -14.91 -5.65 -2.50
CA PRO A 218 -15.43 -5.09 -3.74
C PRO A 218 -16.85 -5.57 -4.10
N ASN A 219 -17.36 -6.56 -3.37
CA ASN A 219 -18.68 -7.16 -3.59
C ASN A 219 -19.70 -6.77 -2.49
N GLY A 220 -19.27 -6.02 -1.47
CA GLY A 220 -20.12 -5.50 -0.40
C GLY A 220 -20.81 -4.18 -0.75
N MET A 221 -21.53 -3.62 0.22
CA MET A 221 -22.01 -2.24 0.12
C MET A 221 -20.80 -1.32 -0.12
N CYS A 222 -20.91 -0.43 -1.12
CA CYS A 222 -19.81 0.42 -1.58
C CYS A 222 -18.62 -0.32 -2.20
N GLY A 223 -18.80 -1.57 -2.65
CA GLY A 223 -17.72 -2.37 -3.25
C GLY A 223 -17.08 -1.77 -4.51
N ALA A 224 -17.86 -1.02 -5.30
CA ALA A 224 -17.37 -0.20 -6.42
C ALA A 224 -17.38 1.31 -6.08
N GLY A 225 -17.58 1.65 -4.81
CA GLY A 225 -17.58 3.02 -4.33
C GLY A 225 -16.16 3.55 -4.15
N MET A 226 -16.02 4.86 -4.27
CA MET A 226 -14.77 5.57 -4.06
C MET A 226 -14.90 6.57 -2.91
N GLU A 227 -13.77 6.84 -2.28
CA GLU A 227 -13.55 7.94 -1.36
C GLU A 227 -12.57 8.89 -2.03
N ILE A 228 -13.04 10.07 -2.40
CA ILE A 228 -12.27 11.08 -3.14
C ILE A 228 -12.29 12.36 -2.33
N GLY A 229 -11.13 13.00 -2.18
CA GLY A 229 -11.05 14.29 -1.53
C GLY A 229 -9.72 14.99 -1.74
N TYR A 230 -9.56 16.11 -1.06
CA TYR A 230 -8.41 16.98 -1.19
C TYR A 230 -7.82 17.35 0.16
N LEU A 231 -6.49 17.48 0.19
CA LEU A 231 -5.73 17.86 1.36
C LEU A 231 -4.82 19.03 1.01
N LEU A 232 -5.10 20.19 1.58
CA LEU A 232 -4.26 21.38 1.50
C LEU A 232 -3.29 21.40 2.68
N LEU A 233 -1.99 21.47 2.38
CA LEU A 233 -0.89 21.52 3.34
C LEU A 233 -0.13 22.82 3.18
N ASN A 234 0.10 23.53 4.28
CA ASN A 234 0.91 24.74 4.32
C ASN A 234 2.15 24.51 5.19
N PHE A 235 3.32 24.84 4.66
CA PHE A 235 4.61 24.66 5.32
C PHE A 235 5.37 25.97 5.43
N ASP A 236 6.15 26.12 6.50
CA ASP A 236 7.14 27.19 6.62
C ASP A 236 8.37 26.93 5.71
N PRO A 237 9.31 27.89 5.56
CA PRO A 237 10.50 27.71 4.73
C PRO A 237 11.48 26.62 5.21
N LYS A 238 11.28 26.08 6.43
CA LYS A 238 12.05 24.98 7.00
C LYS A 238 11.31 23.64 6.83
N GLY A 239 10.17 23.63 6.14
CA GLY A 239 9.33 22.46 5.91
C GLY A 239 8.52 22.03 7.14
N ASN A 240 8.35 22.87 8.16
CA ASN A 240 7.44 22.56 9.26
C ASN A 240 6.00 22.81 8.81
N LEU A 241 5.12 21.84 9.08
CA LEU A 241 3.69 22.00 8.82
C LEU A 241 3.16 23.11 9.71
N LEU A 242 2.56 24.12 9.10
CA LEU A 242 1.90 25.24 9.78
C LEU A 242 0.44 24.91 10.05
N ASP A 243 -0.26 24.44 9.01
CA ASP A 243 -1.65 24.05 9.05
C ASP A 243 -1.97 23.08 7.91
N TYR A 244 -3.13 22.44 8.02
CA TYR A 244 -3.73 21.66 6.95
C TYR A 244 -5.25 21.78 6.97
N HIS A 245 -5.86 21.49 5.83
CA HIS A 245 -7.30 21.39 5.70
C HIS A 245 -7.65 20.31 4.69
N MET A 246 -8.60 19.45 5.05
CA MET A 246 -9.07 18.33 4.27
C MET A 246 -10.55 18.53 3.93
N GLU A 247 -10.94 18.17 2.72
CA GLU A 247 -12.32 18.21 2.26
C GLU A 247 -12.60 16.97 1.40
N ASP A 248 -13.52 16.13 1.85
CA ASP A 248 -14.05 15.04 1.04
C ASP A 248 -14.99 15.61 -0.04
N VAL A 249 -14.87 15.10 -1.26
CA VAL A 249 -15.75 15.46 -2.37
C VAL A 249 -16.63 14.32 -2.82
N GLU A 250 -16.24 13.07 -2.57
CA GLU A 250 -17.06 11.89 -2.82
C GLU A 250 -16.82 10.84 -1.75
N SER A 251 -17.90 10.23 -1.23
CA SER A 251 -17.82 9.18 -0.23
C SER A 251 -19.03 8.27 -0.35
N CYS A 252 -18.81 7.03 -0.80
CA CYS A 252 -19.87 6.04 -0.75
C CYS A 252 -20.21 5.68 0.70
N LEU A 253 -19.22 5.57 1.59
CA LEU A 253 -19.45 5.24 3.00
C LEU A 253 -20.32 6.28 3.72
N SER A 254 -20.17 7.55 3.34
CA SER A 254 -20.93 8.66 3.89
C SER A 254 -22.18 9.00 3.05
N ASN A 255 -22.47 8.21 2.02
CA ASN A 255 -23.59 8.37 1.10
C ASN A 255 -23.69 9.78 0.48
N PHE A 256 -22.58 10.34 0.01
CA PHE A 256 -22.61 11.52 -0.84
C PHE A 256 -21.83 11.30 -2.14
N TRP A 257 -22.39 11.82 -3.23
CA TRP A 257 -21.85 11.71 -4.58
C TRP A 257 -21.65 13.08 -5.19
N SER A 258 -20.77 13.16 -6.19
CA SER A 258 -20.39 14.45 -6.74
C SER A 258 -20.42 14.51 -8.26
N GLU A 259 -20.75 15.70 -8.77
CA GLU A 259 -20.51 16.06 -10.16
C GLU A 259 -19.34 17.03 -10.24
N MET A 260 -18.26 16.64 -10.92
CA MET A 260 -17.09 17.48 -11.12
C MET A 260 -17.18 18.29 -12.40
N LYS A 261 -16.79 19.57 -12.32
CA LYS A 261 -16.60 20.46 -13.47
C LYS A 261 -15.25 21.15 -13.37
N GLU A 262 -14.45 21.04 -14.43
CA GLU A 262 -13.26 21.86 -14.59
C GLU A 262 -13.64 23.32 -14.81
N VAL A 263 -12.95 24.24 -14.13
CA VAL A 263 -13.13 25.67 -14.35
C VAL A 263 -12.31 26.08 -15.58
N PRO A 264 -12.94 26.66 -16.63
CA PRO A 264 -12.24 27.03 -17.86
C PRO A 264 -11.05 27.95 -17.62
N ASN A 265 -10.06 27.89 -18.53
CA ASN A 265 -8.86 28.74 -18.52
C ASN A 265 -7.93 28.56 -17.29
N THR A 266 -8.06 27.48 -16.53
CA THR A 266 -7.17 27.18 -15.39
C THR A 266 -6.18 26.04 -15.67
N GLY A 267 -6.27 25.42 -16.85
CA GLY A 267 -5.43 24.28 -17.24
C GLY A 267 -5.62 23.06 -16.32
N GLY A 268 -6.87 22.79 -15.91
CA GLY A 268 -7.22 21.68 -15.02
C GLY A 268 -6.87 21.91 -13.54
N LYS A 269 -6.25 23.06 -13.19
CA LYS A 269 -5.82 23.35 -11.80
C LYS A 269 -6.93 23.93 -10.93
N LYS A 270 -8.15 23.98 -11.40
CA LYS A 270 -9.30 24.40 -10.62
C LYS A 270 -10.54 23.61 -11.03
N VAL A 271 -11.18 23.00 -10.05
CA VAL A 271 -12.37 22.17 -10.23
C VAL A 271 -13.43 22.57 -9.23
N SER A 272 -14.70 22.38 -9.61
CA SER A 272 -15.87 22.57 -8.77
C SER A 272 -16.61 21.26 -8.66
N TYR A 273 -16.92 20.84 -7.45
CA TYR A 273 -17.74 19.68 -7.15
C TYR A 273 -19.10 20.16 -6.66
N THR A 274 -20.16 19.71 -7.31
CA THR A 274 -21.51 19.76 -6.74
C THR A 274 -21.73 18.45 -6.00
N ILE A 275 -21.88 18.51 -4.68
CA ILE A 275 -21.99 17.34 -3.82
C ILE A 275 -23.44 17.23 -3.35
N THR A 276 -24.04 16.05 -3.51
CA THR A 276 -25.37 15.73 -3.03
C THR A 276 -25.27 14.62 -2.00
N ASP A 277 -25.87 14.82 -0.82
CA ASP A 277 -25.96 13.79 0.22
C ASP A 277 -27.23 12.93 0.10
N SER A 278 -27.33 11.89 0.94
CA SER A 278 -28.49 10.99 0.97
C SER A 278 -29.82 11.66 1.34
N GLU A 279 -29.81 12.88 1.86
CA GLU A 279 -31.00 13.68 2.16
C GLU A 279 -31.30 14.69 1.02
N GLU A 280 -30.64 14.55 -0.13
CA GLU A 280 -30.73 15.44 -1.29
C GLU A 280 -30.29 16.89 -0.99
N LYS A 281 -29.48 17.10 0.06
CA LYS A 281 -28.88 18.41 0.32
C LYS A 281 -27.69 18.58 -0.61
N VAL A 282 -27.65 19.75 -1.24
CA VAL A 282 -26.62 20.09 -2.21
C VAL A 282 -25.74 21.20 -1.66
N HIS A 283 -24.43 21.01 -1.74
CA HIS A 283 -23.43 22.03 -1.48
C HIS A 283 -22.33 21.98 -2.55
N THR A 284 -21.52 23.03 -2.63
CA THR A 284 -20.46 23.13 -3.63
C THR A 284 -19.09 23.24 -2.99
N VAL A 285 -18.17 22.36 -3.39
CA VAL A 285 -16.76 22.45 -3.03
C VAL A 285 -15.96 22.97 -4.22
N ILE A 286 -15.20 24.04 -4.02
CA ILE A 286 -14.28 24.60 -5.01
C ILE A 286 -12.85 24.27 -4.59
N VAL A 287 -12.16 23.53 -5.45
CA VAL A 287 -10.75 23.19 -5.32
C VAL A 287 -9.96 24.08 -6.27
N ASP A 288 -9.12 24.96 -5.74
CA ASP A 288 -8.36 25.94 -6.53
C ASP A 288 -6.86 25.76 -6.29
N GLY A 289 -6.20 25.04 -7.18
CA GLY A 289 -4.76 24.84 -7.21
C GLY A 289 -3.96 26.03 -7.75
N VAL A 290 -4.62 27.07 -8.28
CA VAL A 290 -3.96 28.34 -8.65
C VAL A 290 -3.77 29.20 -7.41
N ASN A 291 -4.82 29.30 -6.59
CA ASN A 291 -4.82 30.11 -5.37
C ASN A 291 -4.48 29.32 -4.10
N PHE A 292 -4.39 27.99 -4.18
CA PHE A 292 -4.22 27.08 -3.05
C PHE A 292 -5.33 27.28 -2.01
N SER A 293 -6.57 27.05 -2.43
CA SER A 293 -7.74 27.14 -1.55
C SER A 293 -8.70 25.97 -1.79
N LEU A 294 -9.32 25.53 -0.70
CA LEU A 294 -10.44 24.60 -0.65
C LEU A 294 -11.58 25.35 0.03
N VAL A 295 -12.73 25.46 -0.63
CA VAL A 295 -13.87 26.23 -0.11
C VAL A 295 -15.16 25.47 -0.33
N SER A 296 -15.84 25.15 0.77
CA SER A 296 -17.17 24.56 0.81
C SER A 296 -18.23 25.65 0.97
N LYS A 297 -19.32 25.60 0.19
CA LYS A 297 -20.39 26.61 0.14
C LYS A 297 -21.78 25.99 0.06
#